data_AF-A0A2U8PLW2-F1
#
_entry.id   AF-A0A2U8PLW2-F1
#
_cell.length_a   1.000
_cell.length_b   1.000
_cell.length_c   1.000
_cell.angle_alpha   90.00
_cell.angle_beta   90.00
_cell.angle_gamma   90.00
#
_symmetry.space_group_name_H-M   'P 1'
#
loop_
_entity.id
_entity.type
_entity.pdbx_description
1 polymer ?
#
loop_
_entity_poly.entity_id
_entity_poly.type
_entity_poly.pdbx_seq_one_letter_code
_entity_poly.pdbx_strand_id
1 'polypeptide(L)'
;MTSIDHTALGRLDKEGRLLNAVLKGDTTKPGRFGFRGDIALKFQAQLADEKRPPEYSIEQVLAVAQEGEATIPVLAGYLHSYAYLADVAKVLDGALSPKGSYFMFCNNIDFLAKYRTKIGDIAFHILPCDESTVWKEMMDLAGVDKNDIKKLDTAGKLDYLLDAARDLDGSYTEISYDDGVAKMEPVKNRNENRPV
;
A
#
# COMPACT_ATOMS: atom_id res chain seq x y z
N MET A 1 20.68 4.65 13.21
CA MET A 1 19.47 5.29 12.67
C MET A 1 19.54 5.15 11.17
N THR A 2 18.56 4.48 10.57
CA THR A 2 18.49 4.27 9.12
C THR A 2 18.00 5.56 8.49
N SER A 3 18.77 6.13 7.57
CA SER A 3 18.33 7.32 6.85
C SER A 3 17.33 6.93 5.76
N ILE A 4 16.16 7.57 5.73
CA ILE A 4 15.16 7.34 4.68
C ILE A 4 15.73 7.63 3.28
N ASP A 5 16.68 8.57 3.19
CA ASP A 5 17.35 8.97 1.95
C ASP A 5 18.11 7.83 1.26
N HIS A 6 18.49 6.80 2.03
CA HIS A 6 19.24 5.65 1.54
C HIS A 6 18.33 4.43 1.31
N THR A 7 17.02 4.64 1.23
CA THR A 7 16.03 3.59 1.01
C THR A 7 15.16 3.91 -0.22
N ALA A 8 14.44 2.91 -0.73
CA ALA A 8 13.44 3.07 -1.77
C ALA A 8 12.36 4.15 -1.50
N LEU A 9 12.15 4.52 -0.22
CA LEU A 9 11.18 5.53 0.19
C LEU A 9 11.72 6.97 0.13
N GLY A 10 13.03 7.17 0.00
CA GLY A 10 13.66 8.49 0.08
C GLY A 10 13.22 9.46 -1.01
N ARG A 11 13.04 8.97 -2.25
CA ARG A 11 12.50 9.80 -3.36
C ARG A 11 11.09 10.27 -3.05
N LEU A 12 10.21 9.37 -2.62
CA LEU A 12 8.81 9.68 -2.29
C LEU A 12 8.72 10.70 -1.17
N ASP A 13 9.63 10.63 -0.20
CA ASP A 13 9.68 11.59 0.89
C ASP A 13 10.09 12.99 0.42
N LYS A 14 11.13 13.08 -0.41
CA LYS A 14 11.60 14.35 -1.00
C LYS A 14 10.53 15.00 -1.89
N GLU A 15 9.74 14.18 -2.58
CA GLU A 15 8.59 14.62 -3.37
C GLU A 15 7.37 15.00 -2.50
N GLY A 16 7.45 14.88 -1.17
CA GLY A 16 6.37 15.22 -0.25
C GLY A 16 5.17 14.27 -0.31
N ARG A 17 5.36 13.05 -0.82
CA ARG A 17 4.27 12.09 -1.04
C ARG A 17 3.94 11.24 0.17
N LEU A 18 4.85 11.12 1.14
CA LEU A 18 4.63 10.36 2.37
C LEU A 18 3.83 11.20 3.36
N LEU A 19 2.54 10.91 3.47
CA LEU A 19 1.57 11.68 4.24
C LEU A 19 1.01 10.87 5.42
N ASN A 20 0.40 11.57 6.38
CA ASN A 20 -0.41 10.98 7.46
C ASN A 20 0.28 9.81 8.19
N ALA A 21 1.59 9.94 8.43
CA ALA A 21 2.40 8.85 8.95
C ALA A 21 2.02 8.49 10.39
N VAL A 22 1.58 7.25 10.58
CA VAL A 22 1.51 6.56 11.89
C VAL A 22 2.89 6.00 12.26
N LEU A 23 3.67 5.59 11.25
CA LEU A 23 5.07 5.21 11.37
C LEU A 23 5.83 5.74 10.16
N LYS A 24 6.97 6.38 10.41
CA LYS A 24 7.94 6.77 9.39
C LYS A 24 9.31 6.85 10.05
N GLY A 25 10.00 5.72 10.13
CA GLY A 25 11.24 5.63 10.89
C GLY A 25 11.86 4.25 10.90
N ASP A 26 12.88 4.09 11.74
CA ASP A 26 13.51 2.81 12.01
C ASP A 26 12.49 1.76 12.46
N THR A 27 12.70 0.53 12.02
CA THR A 27 11.98 -0.65 12.53
C THR A 27 12.80 -1.39 13.58
N THR A 28 12.34 -2.57 14.02
CA THR A 28 13.09 -3.39 14.97
C THR A 28 14.27 -4.11 14.30
N LYS A 29 14.33 -4.12 12.97
CA LYS A 29 15.40 -4.76 12.21
C LYS A 29 16.48 -3.76 11.76
N PRO A 30 17.77 -4.13 11.87
CA PRO A 30 18.87 -3.26 11.45
C PRO A 30 18.77 -2.81 9.98
N GLY A 31 18.90 -1.51 9.75
CA GLY A 31 18.88 -0.91 8.42
C GLY A 31 17.52 -0.94 7.71
N ARG A 32 16.44 -1.36 8.39
CA ARG A 32 15.10 -1.38 7.81
C ARG A 32 14.30 -0.17 8.28
N PHE A 33 13.75 0.54 7.31
CA PHE A 33 12.88 1.69 7.49
C PHE A 33 11.43 1.31 7.22
N GLY A 34 10.53 1.66 8.14
CA GLY A 34 9.11 1.34 8.06
C GLY A 34 8.29 2.58 7.74
N PHE A 35 7.27 2.40 6.91
CA PHE A 35 6.27 3.42 6.63
C PHE A 35 4.85 2.88 6.80
N ARG A 36 4.06 3.58 7.62
CA ARG A 36 2.61 3.41 7.74
C ARG A 36 1.96 4.78 7.62
N GLY A 37 1.14 4.99 6.60
CA GLY A 37 0.54 6.29 6.30
C GLY A 37 -0.11 6.27 4.93
N ASP A 38 -0.05 7.37 4.19
CA ASP A 38 -0.60 7.48 2.84
C ASP A 38 0.50 7.89 1.85
N ILE A 39 0.38 7.46 0.59
CA ILE A 39 1.25 7.88 -0.51
C ILE A 39 0.43 8.70 -1.51
N ALA A 40 0.72 9.99 -1.63
CA ALA A 40 0.07 10.85 -2.62
C ALA A 40 0.37 10.37 -4.05
N LEU A 41 -0.68 10.11 -4.83
CA LEU A 41 -0.57 9.75 -6.25
C LEU A 41 -0.60 11.01 -7.12
N LYS A 42 -1.58 11.88 -6.87
CA LYS A 42 -1.77 13.14 -7.58
C LYS A 42 -2.00 14.29 -6.61
N PHE A 43 -1.25 15.37 -6.76
CA PHE A 43 -1.46 16.61 -6.02
C PHE A 43 -2.47 17.50 -6.75
N GLN A 44 -3.24 18.28 -5.99
CA GLN A 44 -4.09 19.32 -6.56
C GLN A 44 -3.25 20.47 -7.11
N ALA A 45 -3.79 21.23 -8.07
CA ALA A 45 -3.16 22.47 -8.51
C ALA A 45 -3.04 23.43 -7.31
N GLN A 46 -1.81 23.88 -7.04
CA GLN A 46 -1.51 24.73 -5.90
C GLN A 46 -2.02 26.16 -6.17
N LEU A 47 -2.96 26.63 -5.34
CA LEU A 47 -3.39 28.02 -5.31
C LEU A 47 -2.77 28.67 -4.07
N ALA A 48 -1.69 29.42 -4.25
CA ALA A 48 -0.97 30.15 -3.18
C ALA A 48 -0.58 29.27 -1.96
N ASP A 49 -0.28 29.89 -0.81
CA ASP A 49 0.34 29.31 0.40
C ASP A 49 -0.50 28.25 1.16
N GLU A 50 -1.55 27.69 0.54
CA GLU A 50 -2.39 26.67 1.14
C GLU A 50 -1.86 25.26 0.82
N LYS A 51 -1.37 24.55 1.84
CA LYS A 51 -1.00 23.13 1.70
C LYS A 51 -2.27 22.29 1.59
N ARG A 52 -2.65 21.95 0.35
CA ARG A 52 -3.84 21.14 0.06
C ARG A 52 -3.56 19.65 0.21
N PRO A 53 -4.57 18.85 0.61
CA PRO A 53 -4.47 17.40 0.51
C PRO A 53 -4.29 16.98 -0.96
N PRO A 54 -3.71 15.80 -1.23
CA PRO A 54 -3.68 15.26 -2.58
C PRO A 54 -5.09 15.11 -3.15
N GLU A 55 -5.21 15.07 -4.47
CA GLU A 55 -6.47 14.76 -5.15
C GLU A 55 -6.88 13.31 -4.88
N TYR A 56 -5.90 12.41 -4.90
CA TYR A 56 -6.04 11.02 -4.45
C TYR A 56 -4.67 10.41 -4.11
N SER A 57 -4.71 9.32 -3.36
CA SER A 57 -3.56 8.66 -2.75
C SER A 57 -3.77 7.15 -2.63
N ILE A 58 -2.69 6.42 -2.39
CA ILE A 58 -2.75 5.12 -1.74
C ILE A 58 -2.92 5.36 -0.25
N GLU A 59 -4.01 4.88 0.35
CA GLU A 59 -4.28 5.07 1.77
C GLU A 59 -3.85 3.86 2.61
N GLN A 60 -3.61 4.06 3.90
CA GLN A 60 -3.30 2.99 4.86
C GLN A 60 -2.14 2.09 4.40
N VAL A 61 -1.16 2.69 3.74
CA VAL A 61 0.03 2.03 3.24
C VAL A 61 0.75 1.33 4.37
N LEU A 62 1.19 0.11 4.12
CA LEU A 62 2.12 -0.65 4.94
C LEU A 62 3.32 -1.00 4.05
N ALA A 63 4.49 -0.44 4.35
CA ALA A 63 5.70 -0.70 3.58
C ALA A 63 6.93 -0.76 4.47
N VAL A 64 7.91 -1.56 4.07
CA VAL A 64 9.27 -1.54 4.61
C VAL A 64 10.26 -1.38 3.48
N ALA A 65 11.37 -0.71 3.73
CA ALA A 65 12.47 -0.59 2.80
C ALA A 65 13.79 -0.85 3.54
N GLN A 66 14.74 -1.49 2.88
CA GLN A 66 16.07 -1.76 3.41
C GLN A 66 17.03 -0.69 2.92
N GLU A 67 17.93 -0.23 3.79
CA GLU A 67 19.02 0.67 3.42
C GLU A 67 19.91 0.04 2.35
N GLY A 68 20.23 0.82 1.32
CA GLY A 68 21.02 0.37 0.17
C GLY A 68 20.22 -0.37 -0.90
N GLU A 69 18.99 -0.79 -0.62
CA GLU A 69 18.12 -1.44 -1.60
C GLU A 69 17.24 -0.42 -2.33
N ALA A 70 17.20 -0.53 -3.66
CA ALA A 70 16.46 0.40 -4.51
C ALA A 70 14.94 0.18 -4.48
N THR A 71 14.50 -1.03 -4.10
CA THR A 71 13.09 -1.45 -4.26
C THR A 71 12.44 -1.83 -2.94
N ILE A 72 11.14 -1.61 -2.86
CA ILE A 72 10.27 -2.01 -1.75
C ILE A 72 9.94 -3.51 -1.94
N PRO A 73 10.34 -4.40 -1.01
CA PRO A 73 10.10 -5.84 -1.14
C PRO A 73 8.62 -6.21 -0.94
N VAL A 74 7.88 -5.44 -0.15
CA VAL A 74 6.46 -5.69 0.13
C VAL A 74 5.75 -4.38 0.44
N LEU A 75 4.59 -4.18 -0.18
CA LEU A 75 3.74 -3.02 0.04
C LEU A 75 2.27 -3.44 0.00
N ALA A 76 1.50 -3.02 1.00
CA ALA A 76 0.05 -3.09 0.97
C ALA A 76 -0.54 -1.69 1.06
N GLY A 77 -1.71 -1.46 0.47
CA GLY A 77 -2.39 -0.18 0.51
C GLY A 77 -3.81 -0.25 -0.01
N TYR A 78 -4.57 0.83 0.19
CA TYR A 78 -5.95 0.94 -0.22
C TYR A 78 -6.11 1.97 -1.35
N LEU A 79 -6.98 1.65 -2.31
CA LEU A 79 -7.36 2.52 -3.41
C LEU A 79 -8.88 2.69 -3.45
N HIS A 80 -9.34 3.94 -3.54
CA HIS A 80 -10.75 4.24 -3.81
C HIS A 80 -11.21 3.76 -5.18
N SER A 81 -10.30 3.75 -6.16
CA SER A 81 -10.59 3.26 -7.51
C SER A 81 -9.49 2.34 -8.00
N TYR A 82 -9.88 1.19 -8.54
CA TYR A 82 -8.98 0.29 -9.24
C TYR A 82 -8.22 0.98 -10.38
N ALA A 83 -8.86 1.95 -11.05
CA ALA A 83 -8.23 2.70 -12.13
C ALA A 83 -6.93 3.42 -11.69
N TYR A 84 -6.81 3.78 -10.40
CA TYR A 84 -5.62 4.44 -9.86
C TYR A 84 -4.38 3.53 -9.84
N LEU A 85 -4.51 2.23 -10.08
CA LEU A 85 -3.38 1.29 -10.13
C LEU A 85 -2.30 1.69 -11.15
N ALA A 86 -2.70 2.28 -12.28
CA ALA A 86 -1.75 2.80 -13.28
C ALA A 86 -0.88 3.94 -12.69
N ASP A 87 -1.49 4.84 -11.92
CA ASP A 87 -0.76 5.90 -11.23
C ASP A 87 0.09 5.36 -10.08
N VAL A 88 -0.32 4.28 -9.41
CA VAL A 88 0.52 3.58 -8.42
C VAL A 88 1.82 3.10 -9.07
N ALA A 89 1.72 2.37 -10.17
CA ALA A 89 2.90 1.85 -10.88
C ALA A 89 3.82 2.98 -11.36
N LYS A 90 3.24 4.08 -11.86
CA LYS A 90 3.99 5.26 -12.30
C LYS A 90 4.68 6.00 -11.15
N VAL A 91 3.96 6.25 -10.05
CA VAL A 91 4.49 7.03 -8.91
C VAL A 91 5.57 6.23 -8.18
N LEU A 92 5.40 4.92 -8.06
CA LEU A 92 6.36 4.01 -7.44
C LEU A 92 7.40 3.45 -8.42
N ASP A 93 7.49 4.00 -9.64
CA ASP A 93 8.49 3.57 -10.62
C ASP A 93 9.92 3.66 -10.04
N GLY A 94 10.73 2.65 -10.36
CA GLY A 94 12.06 2.43 -9.77
C GLY A 94 12.06 1.94 -8.31
N ALA A 95 10.95 2.03 -7.57
CA ALA A 95 10.80 1.49 -6.22
C ALA A 95 10.07 0.13 -6.20
N LEU A 96 9.54 -0.33 -7.32
CA LEU A 96 8.91 -1.65 -7.46
C LEU A 96 9.84 -2.62 -8.20
N SER A 97 9.65 -3.91 -7.95
CA SER A 97 10.41 -5.01 -8.54
C SER A 97 9.47 -6.17 -8.90
N PRO A 98 9.73 -6.92 -9.99
CA PRO A 98 8.98 -8.15 -10.31
C PRO A 98 9.04 -9.22 -9.23
N LYS A 99 9.99 -9.13 -8.30
CA LYS A 99 10.14 -10.05 -7.17
C LYS A 99 9.44 -9.58 -5.89
N GLY A 100 8.86 -8.38 -5.89
CA GLY A 100 8.16 -7.84 -4.74
C GLY A 100 6.72 -8.33 -4.64
N SER A 101 6.15 -8.20 -3.45
CA SER A 101 4.78 -8.61 -3.14
C SER A 101 3.92 -7.39 -2.85
N TYR A 102 3.05 -7.04 -3.80
CA TYR A 102 2.26 -5.82 -3.76
C TYR A 102 0.76 -6.13 -3.66
N PHE A 103 0.08 -5.54 -2.67
CA PHE A 103 -1.33 -5.82 -2.36
C PHE A 103 -2.13 -4.52 -2.38
N MET A 104 -3.03 -4.37 -3.36
CA MET A 104 -3.90 -3.20 -3.49
C MET A 104 -5.34 -3.60 -3.16
N PHE A 105 -5.81 -3.10 -2.03
CA PHE A 105 -7.19 -3.25 -1.60
C PHE A 105 -8.05 -2.17 -2.25
N CYS A 106 -8.90 -2.56 -3.18
CA CYS A 106 -9.71 -1.64 -3.97
C CYS A 106 -11.16 -1.59 -3.44
N ASN A 107 -11.68 -0.38 -3.33
CA ASN A 107 -13.06 -0.15 -2.89
C ASN A 107 -14.10 -0.59 -3.93
N ASN A 108 -13.82 -0.30 -5.19
CA ASN A 108 -14.81 -0.33 -6.26
C ASN A 108 -14.67 -1.60 -7.12
N ILE A 109 -14.47 -2.74 -6.49
CA ILE A 109 -14.48 -4.05 -7.14
C ILE A 109 -15.49 -4.96 -6.43
N ASP A 110 -15.95 -6.01 -7.11
CA ASP A 110 -16.83 -7.01 -6.52
C ASP A 110 -16.20 -7.62 -5.25
N PHE A 111 -16.99 -7.74 -4.17
CA PHE A 111 -16.51 -8.19 -2.85
C PHE A 111 -16.00 -9.63 -2.82
N LEU A 112 -16.34 -10.45 -3.82
CA LEU A 112 -15.85 -11.80 -4.00
C LEU A 112 -14.66 -11.86 -4.97
N ALA A 113 -14.37 -10.77 -5.70
CA ALA A 113 -13.29 -10.75 -6.67
C ALA A 113 -11.92 -10.72 -5.98
N LYS A 114 -11.05 -11.64 -6.41
CA LYS A 114 -9.63 -11.63 -6.09
C LYS A 114 -8.90 -11.97 -7.37
N TYR A 115 -7.99 -11.10 -7.79
CA TYR A 115 -7.25 -11.30 -9.03
C TYR A 115 -5.83 -10.76 -8.93
N ARG A 116 -5.00 -11.17 -9.87
CA ARG A 116 -3.69 -10.58 -10.11
C ARG A 116 -3.75 -9.72 -11.36
N THR A 117 -3.13 -8.56 -11.31
CA THR A 117 -2.98 -7.66 -12.47
C THR A 117 -1.51 -7.31 -12.62
N LYS A 118 -1.02 -7.23 -13.86
CA LYS A 118 0.31 -6.69 -14.16
C LYS A 118 0.24 -5.31 -14.80
N ILE A 119 1.14 -4.42 -14.39
CA ILE A 119 1.45 -3.17 -15.10
C ILE A 119 2.94 -3.25 -15.48
N GLY A 120 3.24 -3.45 -16.76
CA GLY A 120 4.58 -3.86 -17.18
C GLY A 120 4.92 -5.25 -16.64
N ASP A 121 6.06 -5.39 -15.96
CA ASP A 121 6.52 -6.61 -15.30
C ASP A 121 6.15 -6.67 -13.80
N ILE A 122 5.51 -5.63 -13.28
CA ILE A 122 5.11 -5.54 -11.88
C ILE A 122 3.74 -6.18 -11.66
N ALA A 123 3.70 -7.20 -10.82
CA ALA A 123 2.48 -7.89 -10.43
C ALA A 123 1.88 -7.31 -9.14
N PHE A 124 0.56 -7.10 -9.15
CA PHE A 124 -0.22 -6.67 -8.00
C PHE A 124 -1.29 -7.71 -7.68
N HIS A 125 -1.47 -8.00 -6.40
CA HIS A 125 -2.65 -8.67 -5.87
C HIS A 125 -3.73 -7.64 -5.65
N ILE A 126 -4.89 -7.84 -6.28
CA ILE A 126 -6.02 -6.93 -6.20
C ILE A 126 -7.11 -7.61 -5.40
N LEU A 127 -7.47 -6.98 -4.29
CA LEU A 127 -8.36 -7.53 -3.28
C LEU A 127 -9.46 -6.51 -2.95
N PRO A 128 -10.65 -6.94 -2.54
CA PRO A 128 -11.71 -6.02 -2.15
C PRO A 128 -11.45 -5.54 -0.73
N CYS A 129 -11.87 -4.32 -0.41
CA CYS A 129 -11.93 -3.84 0.97
C CYS A 129 -13.09 -2.89 1.15
N ASP A 130 -14.05 -3.31 1.97
CA ASP A 130 -15.29 -2.59 2.21
C ASP A 130 -15.21 -1.77 3.50
N GLU A 131 -15.62 -2.36 4.62
CA GLU A 131 -15.70 -1.70 5.92
C GLU A 131 -14.46 -1.94 6.81
N SER A 132 -13.49 -2.71 6.32
CA SER A 132 -12.29 -3.11 7.05
C SER A 132 -11.14 -2.08 6.92
N THR A 133 -9.94 -2.47 7.36
CA THR A 133 -8.71 -1.71 7.17
C THR A 133 -7.66 -2.60 6.51
N VAL A 134 -6.74 -2.00 5.73
CA VAL A 134 -5.62 -2.74 5.11
C VAL A 134 -4.86 -3.54 6.16
N TRP A 135 -4.71 -3.00 7.37
CA TRP A 135 -4.08 -3.71 8.48
C TRP A 135 -4.78 -5.03 8.83
N LYS A 136 -6.11 -5.03 8.96
CA LYS A 136 -6.88 -6.23 9.29
C LYS A 136 -6.84 -7.23 8.15
N GLU A 137 -7.11 -6.78 6.92
CA GLU A 137 -7.09 -7.64 5.75
C GLU A 137 -5.73 -8.31 5.54
N MET A 138 -4.63 -7.57 5.75
CA MET A 138 -3.29 -8.13 5.66
C MET A 138 -2.98 -9.11 6.80
N MET A 139 -3.46 -8.86 8.03
CA MET A 139 -3.31 -9.82 9.12
C MET A 139 -4.01 -11.14 8.80
N ASP A 140 -5.25 -11.06 8.31
CA ASP A 140 -6.04 -12.23 7.95
C ASP A 140 -5.39 -12.99 6.78
N LEU A 141 -4.93 -12.26 5.76
CA LEU A 141 -4.25 -12.84 4.60
C LEU A 141 -2.92 -13.52 4.96
N ALA A 142 -2.13 -12.92 5.84
CA ALA A 142 -0.85 -13.45 6.31
C ALA A 142 -0.98 -14.47 7.45
N GLY A 143 -2.20 -14.74 7.92
CA GLY A 143 -2.45 -15.66 9.04
C GLY A 143 -1.87 -15.20 10.38
N VAL A 144 -1.76 -13.90 10.60
CA VAL A 144 -1.18 -13.30 11.82
C VAL A 144 -2.25 -13.14 12.89
N ASP A 145 -2.09 -13.83 14.03
CA ASP A 145 -3.01 -13.67 15.16
C ASP A 145 -2.67 -12.39 15.95
N LYS A 146 -3.71 -11.71 16.46
CA LYS A 146 -3.55 -10.52 17.30
C LYS A 146 -2.66 -10.78 18.51
N ASN A 147 -2.68 -12.00 19.06
CA ASN A 147 -1.88 -12.39 20.21
C ASN A 147 -0.39 -12.48 19.94
N ASP A 148 0.02 -12.76 18.71
CA ASP A 148 1.43 -12.84 18.31
C ASP A 148 2.08 -11.46 18.38
N ILE A 149 1.31 -10.44 18.03
CA ILE A 149 1.80 -9.08 17.87
C ILE A 149 1.43 -8.15 19.04
N LYS A 150 0.64 -8.60 20.02
CA LYS A 150 0.09 -7.72 21.08
C LYS A 150 1.12 -7.03 21.95
N LYS A 151 2.31 -7.63 22.12
CA LYS A 151 3.41 -7.10 22.93
C LYS A 151 4.40 -6.25 22.12
N LEU A 152 4.26 -6.23 20.79
CA LEU A 152 5.15 -5.48 19.91
C LEU A 152 4.70 -4.01 19.82
N ASP A 153 5.66 -3.13 19.61
CA ASP A 153 5.42 -1.72 19.30
C ASP A 153 4.99 -1.55 17.83
N THR A 154 4.70 -0.32 17.39
CA THR A 154 4.22 -0.05 16.02
C THR A 154 5.18 -0.57 14.95
N ALA A 155 6.48 -0.43 15.18
CA ALA A 155 7.55 -0.89 14.30
C ALA A 155 7.62 -2.43 14.25
N GLY A 156 7.68 -3.09 15.40
CA GLY A 156 7.75 -4.55 15.48
C GLY A 156 6.51 -5.24 14.94
N LYS A 157 5.33 -4.64 15.13
CA LYS A 157 4.08 -5.13 14.50
C LYS A 157 4.16 -5.07 12.97
N LEU A 158 4.71 -3.98 12.43
CA LEU A 158 4.88 -3.83 10.98
C LEU A 158 5.86 -4.87 10.43
N ASP A 159 7.01 -5.05 11.11
CA ASP A 159 8.00 -6.07 10.74
C ASP A 159 7.37 -7.45 10.68
N TYR A 160 6.71 -7.86 11.77
CA TYR A 160 6.08 -9.18 11.86
C TYR A 160 5.11 -9.44 10.72
N LEU A 161 4.20 -8.48 10.48
CA LEU A 161 3.18 -8.61 9.44
C LEU A 161 3.78 -8.63 8.04
N LEU A 162 4.70 -7.72 7.72
CA LEU A 162 5.24 -7.60 6.37
C LEU A 162 6.26 -8.69 6.03
N ASP A 163 6.96 -9.25 7.02
CA ASP A 163 7.78 -10.44 6.77
C ASP A 163 6.92 -11.66 6.42
N ALA A 164 5.80 -11.86 7.14
CA ALA A 164 4.86 -12.93 6.84
C ALA A 164 4.19 -12.72 5.47
N ALA A 165 3.87 -11.47 5.13
CA ALA A 165 3.21 -11.14 3.87
C ALA A 165 4.13 -11.19 2.64
N ARG A 166 5.44 -11.02 2.82
CA ARG A 166 6.41 -10.97 1.70
C ARG A 166 6.35 -12.23 0.83
N ASP A 167 6.18 -13.38 1.46
CA ASP A 167 6.27 -14.68 0.79
C ASP A 167 4.89 -15.22 0.38
N LEU A 168 3.83 -14.41 0.51
CA LEU A 168 2.49 -14.76 0.04
C LEU A 168 2.43 -14.68 -1.49
N ASP A 169 2.14 -15.81 -2.11
CA ASP A 169 1.75 -15.89 -3.52
C ASP A 169 0.29 -16.33 -3.59
N GLY A 170 -0.60 -15.37 -3.85
CA GLY A 170 -2.02 -15.66 -4.01
C GLY A 170 -2.25 -16.34 -5.35
N SER A 171 -2.75 -17.58 -5.34
CA SER A 171 -3.21 -18.28 -6.56
C SER A 171 -4.55 -17.69 -7.05
N TYR A 172 -4.54 -16.41 -7.42
CA TYR A 172 -5.69 -15.70 -7.98
C TYR A 172 -5.62 -15.69 -9.50
N THR A 173 -6.79 -15.60 -10.13
CA THR A 173 -6.89 -15.46 -11.59
C THR A 173 -6.16 -14.20 -12.04
N GLU A 174 -5.27 -14.31 -13.02
CA GLU A 174 -4.63 -13.16 -13.65
C GLU A 174 -5.60 -12.52 -14.66
N ILE A 175 -5.76 -11.20 -14.59
CA ILE A 175 -6.53 -10.40 -15.56
C ILE A 175 -5.68 -9.23 -16.07
N SER A 176 -6.02 -8.71 -17.25
CA SER A 176 -5.37 -7.49 -17.74
C SER A 176 -5.84 -6.26 -16.94
N TYR A 177 -5.05 -5.18 -16.99
CA TYR A 177 -5.47 -3.90 -16.40
C TYR A 177 -6.79 -3.42 -17.00
N ASP A 178 -6.91 -3.45 -18.33
CA ASP A 178 -8.11 -3.00 -19.05
C ASP A 178 -9.35 -3.82 -18.68
N ASP A 179 -9.21 -5.14 -18.51
CA ASP A 179 -10.31 -5.99 -18.02
C ASP A 179 -10.73 -5.61 -16.61
N GLY A 180 -9.77 -5.29 -15.73
CA GLY A 180 -10.08 -4.82 -14.39
C GLY A 180 -10.80 -3.47 -14.39
N VAL A 181 -10.39 -2.53 -15.27
CA VAL A 181 -11.07 -1.24 -15.44
C VAL A 181 -12.48 -1.44 -15.98
N ALA A 182 -12.68 -2.38 -16.90
CA ALA A 182 -14.01 -2.70 -17.44
C ALA A 182 -14.94 -3.35 -16.40
N LYS A 183 -14.37 -4.05 -15.39
CA LYS A 183 -15.12 -4.74 -14.33
C LYS A 183 -15.34 -3.89 -13.07
N MET A 184 -14.63 -2.78 -12.92
CA MET A 184 -14.75 -1.97 -11.70
C MET A 184 -16.16 -1.40 -11.55
N GLU A 185 -16.62 -1.36 -10.31
CA GLU A 185 -17.90 -0.78 -9.92
C GLU A 185 -17.74 0.73 -9.67
N PRO A 186 -18.84 1.47 -9.47
CA PRO A 186 -18.76 2.82 -8.92
C PRO A 186 -18.05 2.83 -7.56
N VAL A 187 -17.32 3.91 -7.27
CA VAL A 187 -16.72 4.12 -5.95
C VAL A 187 -17.81 4.22 -4.89
N LYS A 188 -17.71 3.39 -3.85
CA LYS A 188 -18.66 3.28 -2.74
C LYS A 188 -18.30 4.27 -1.64
N ASN A 189 -19.29 4.93 -1.05
CA ASN A 189 -19.05 5.79 0.10
C ASN A 189 -18.87 4.95 1.37
N ARG A 190 -17.62 4.82 1.83
CA ARG A 190 -17.27 4.05 3.04
C ARG A 190 -17.97 4.54 4.33
N ASN A 191 -18.48 5.76 4.36
CA ASN A 191 -19.16 6.33 5.52
C ASN A 191 -20.70 6.23 5.43
N GLU A 192 -21.25 5.71 4.34
CA GLU A 192 -22.70 5.70 4.10
C GLU A 192 -23.49 4.94 5.18
N ASN A 193 -22.90 3.87 5.76
CA ASN A 193 -23.53 3.03 6.78
C ASN A 193 -22.92 3.16 8.18
N ARG A 194 -21.99 4.08 8.39
CA ARG A 194 -21.41 4.28 9.73
C ARG A 194 -22.40 5.03 10.62
N PRO A 195 -22.73 4.53 11.83
CA PRO A 195 -23.51 5.31 12.78
C PRO A 195 -22.74 6.59 13.13
N VAL A 196 -23.43 7.72 12.98
CA VAL A 196 -22.95 9.06 13.36
C VAL A 196 -22.74 9.19 14.86
#